data_AF-A0A310SCJ3-F1
#
_entry.id   AF-A0A310SCJ3-F1
#
_cell.length_a   1.000
_cell.length_b   1.000
_cell.length_c   1.000
_cell.angle_alpha   90.00
_cell.angle_beta   90.00
_cell.angle_gamma   90.00
#
_symmetry.space_group_name_H-M   'P 1'
#
loop_
_entity.id
_entity.type
_entity.pdbx_description
1 polymer ?
#
loop_
_entity_poly.entity_id
_entity_poly.type
_entity_poly.pdbx_seq_one_letter_code
_entity_poly.pdbx_strand_id
1 'polypeptide(L)'
;MAYAGKDDNSSQFFFIFSSTPELQNKHTIFGKVTGESIYNMFKREEALVDENDGLLYPPRLIKTKILNNPFSVITPRIIVQKSAEVKDSSKTKTAVVKDFNLLSFGKEAEEDDEESVILNKKFSGKGKSDHDHLTDPK
;
A
#
# COMPACT_ATOMS: atom_id res chain seq x y z
N MET A 1 -23.56 -10.89 -10.98
CA MET A 1 -23.08 -11.29 -9.64
C MET A 1 -22.22 -12.53 -9.80
N ALA A 2 -21.08 -12.58 -9.13
CA ALA A 2 -20.28 -13.81 -9.08
C ALA A 2 -20.95 -14.79 -8.11
N TYR A 3 -20.91 -16.07 -8.44
CA TYR A 3 -21.38 -17.15 -7.57
C TYR A 3 -20.59 -18.42 -7.89
N ALA A 4 -20.43 -19.32 -6.92
CA ALA A 4 -19.74 -20.61 -7.12
C ALA A 4 -20.70 -21.80 -7.26
N GLY A 5 -21.98 -21.64 -6.88
CA GLY A 5 -23.05 -22.61 -7.11
C GLY A 5 -24.45 -21.98 -7.14
N LYS A 6 -25.47 -22.82 -7.34
CA LYS A 6 -26.87 -22.35 -7.37
C LYS A 6 -27.21 -21.61 -6.07
N ASP A 7 -27.83 -20.43 -6.20
CA ASP A 7 -28.27 -19.57 -5.08
C ASP A 7 -27.15 -19.05 -4.15
N ASP A 8 -25.90 -19.03 -4.60
CA ASP A 8 -24.72 -18.59 -3.84
C ASP A 8 -24.30 -17.12 -4.17
N ASN A 9 -25.28 -16.25 -4.36
CA ASN A 9 -24.99 -14.84 -4.65
C ASN A 9 -24.67 -14.08 -3.35
N SER A 10 -23.44 -13.59 -3.23
CA SER A 10 -22.98 -12.80 -2.08
C SER A 10 -22.79 -11.32 -2.44
N SER A 11 -21.64 -10.73 -2.08
CA SER A 11 -21.27 -9.35 -2.40
C SER A 11 -20.31 -9.25 -3.59
N GLN A 12 -19.75 -10.37 -4.08
CA GLN A 12 -18.80 -10.35 -5.17
C GLN A 12 -19.50 -10.13 -6.52
N PHE A 13 -18.98 -9.20 -7.32
CA PHE A 13 -19.46 -8.90 -8.65
C PHE A 13 -18.29 -8.65 -9.60
N PHE A 14 -18.57 -8.67 -10.89
CA PHE A 14 -17.61 -8.42 -11.96
C PHE A 14 -18.25 -7.52 -13.01
N PHE A 15 -17.40 -6.87 -13.82
CA PHE A 15 -17.81 -6.10 -14.99
C PHE A 15 -17.60 -6.95 -16.24
N ILE A 16 -18.45 -6.71 -17.24
CA ILE A 16 -18.38 -7.37 -18.53
C ILE A 16 -17.90 -6.32 -19.54
N PHE A 17 -16.76 -6.58 -20.19
CA PHE A 17 -16.15 -5.69 -21.17
C PHE A 17 -16.55 -6.02 -22.61
N SER A 18 -16.82 -7.30 -22.89
CA SER A 18 -17.17 -7.83 -24.21
C SER A 18 -18.43 -8.70 -24.15
N SER A 19 -18.96 -9.10 -25.31
CA SER A 19 -20.15 -9.97 -25.35
C SER A 19 -19.82 -11.37 -24.84
N THR A 20 -20.44 -11.77 -23.73
CA THR A 20 -20.24 -13.08 -23.07
C THR A 20 -21.53 -13.92 -23.06
N PRO A 21 -21.93 -14.53 -24.19
CA PRO A 21 -23.15 -15.35 -24.27
C PRO A 21 -23.11 -16.57 -23.32
N GLU A 22 -21.93 -17.06 -22.97
CA GLU A 22 -21.73 -18.19 -22.06
C GLU A 22 -22.18 -17.93 -20.62
N LEU A 23 -22.32 -16.66 -20.23
CA LEU A 23 -22.77 -16.23 -18.91
C LEU A 23 -24.30 -16.00 -18.85
N GLN A 24 -24.98 -16.10 -20.00
CA GLN A 24 -26.42 -15.89 -20.09
C GLN A 24 -27.19 -16.92 -19.27
N ASN A 25 -28.21 -16.46 -18.54
CA ASN A 25 -29.03 -17.26 -17.62
C ASN A 25 -28.25 -17.96 -16.48
N LYS A 26 -26.97 -17.64 -16.31
CA LYS A 26 -26.15 -18.11 -15.20
C LYS A 26 -26.04 -17.02 -14.14
N HIS A 27 -25.51 -15.86 -14.51
CA HIS A 27 -25.23 -14.77 -13.56
C HIS A 27 -26.33 -13.71 -13.55
N THR A 28 -26.68 -13.21 -12.37
CA THR A 28 -27.64 -12.11 -12.22
C THR A 28 -27.02 -10.78 -12.64
N ILE A 29 -27.64 -10.11 -13.61
CA ILE A 29 -27.32 -8.74 -14.03
C ILE A 29 -28.18 -7.78 -13.21
N PHE A 30 -27.55 -6.85 -12.49
CA PHE A 30 -28.25 -5.91 -11.58
C PHE A 30 -28.07 -4.43 -11.94
N GLY A 31 -27.26 -4.12 -12.96
CA GLY A 31 -27.01 -2.74 -13.37
C GLY A 31 -26.13 -2.66 -14.60
N LYS A 32 -26.00 -1.43 -15.13
CA LYS A 32 -25.10 -1.09 -16.23
C LYS A 32 -24.32 0.18 -15.89
N VAL A 33 -23.09 0.27 -16.39
CA VAL A 33 -22.30 1.50 -16.33
C VAL A 33 -22.77 2.42 -17.45
N THR A 34 -22.95 3.71 -17.15
CA THR A 34 -23.47 4.70 -18.11
C THR A 34 -22.64 5.98 -18.13
N GLY A 35 -22.66 6.68 -19.26
CA GLY A 35 -22.07 8.02 -19.39
C GLY A 35 -20.54 7.99 -19.44
N GLU A 36 -19.93 9.09 -19.01
CA GLU A 36 -18.47 9.31 -19.07
C GLU A 36 -17.67 8.33 -18.20
N SER A 37 -18.31 7.67 -17.22
CA SER A 37 -17.63 6.68 -16.36
C SER A 37 -17.30 5.36 -17.06
N ILE A 38 -17.78 5.15 -18.30
CA ILE A 38 -17.44 3.96 -19.09
C ILE A 38 -15.94 3.95 -19.41
N TYR A 39 -15.33 5.09 -19.75
CA TYR A 39 -13.90 5.20 -20.01
C TYR A 39 -13.05 4.83 -18.79
N ASN A 40 -13.52 5.20 -17.59
CA ASN A 40 -12.86 4.81 -16.34
C ASN A 40 -12.86 3.30 -16.14
N MET A 41 -13.86 2.59 -16.69
CA MET A 41 -13.93 1.13 -16.63
C MET A 41 -12.96 0.50 -17.62
N PHE A 42 -12.93 0.95 -18.88
CA PHE A 42 -11.96 0.48 -19.88
C PHE A 42 -10.50 0.68 -19.43
N LYS A 43 -10.21 1.78 -18.73
CA LYS A 43 -8.88 1.98 -18.12
C LYS A 43 -8.52 0.91 -17.06
N ARG A 44 -9.51 0.22 -16.47
CA ARG A 44 -9.27 -0.92 -15.57
C ARG A 44 -9.02 -2.22 -16.31
N GLU A 45 -9.50 -2.36 -17.54
CA GLU A 45 -9.22 -3.52 -18.41
C GLU A 45 -7.75 -3.55 -18.82
N GLU A 46 -7.18 -2.38 -19.12
CA GLU A 46 -5.76 -2.21 -19.51
C GLU A 46 -4.76 -2.29 -18.32
N ALA A 47 -5.18 -2.82 -17.17
CA ALA A 47 -4.30 -2.92 -16.02
C ALA A 47 -3.20 -3.97 -16.25
N LEU A 48 -2.00 -3.71 -15.74
CA LEU A 48 -0.88 -4.63 -15.86
C LEU A 48 -1.07 -5.86 -14.97
N VAL A 49 -0.78 -7.02 -15.54
CA VAL A 49 -1.00 -8.35 -14.94
C VAL A 49 0.32 -9.12 -14.90
N ASP A 50 0.49 -9.98 -13.90
CA ASP A 50 1.63 -10.89 -13.74
C ASP A 50 1.43 -12.21 -14.51
N GLU A 51 2.33 -13.18 -14.32
CA GLU A 51 2.28 -14.49 -14.99
C GLU A 51 1.11 -15.38 -14.52
N ASN A 52 0.45 -15.06 -13.40
CA ASN A 52 -0.65 -15.83 -12.80
C ASN A 52 -2.01 -15.14 -12.96
N ASP A 53 -2.14 -14.24 -13.94
CA ASP A 53 -3.31 -13.38 -14.13
C ASP A 53 -3.63 -12.46 -12.92
N GLY A 54 -2.66 -12.24 -12.03
CA GLY A 54 -2.74 -11.35 -10.88
C GLY A 54 -2.44 -9.90 -11.27
N LEU A 55 -3.31 -8.97 -10.92
CA LEU A 55 -3.06 -7.54 -11.18
C LEU A 55 -1.86 -7.05 -10.36
N LEU A 56 -0.84 -6.48 -11.02
CA LEU A 56 0.33 -5.88 -10.35
C LEU A 56 -0.07 -4.72 -9.44
N TYR A 57 -1.06 -3.94 -9.88
CA TYR A 57 -1.63 -2.84 -9.11
C TYR A 57 -3.16 -2.95 -9.04
N PRO A 58 -3.69 -3.75 -8.10
CA PRO A 58 -5.11 -4.00 -8.00
C PRO A 58 -5.90 -2.72 -7.71
N PRO A 59 -6.92 -2.38 -8.52
CA PRO A 59 -7.75 -1.21 -8.27
C PRO A 59 -8.57 -1.41 -6.99
N ARG A 60 -8.68 -0.34 -6.19
CA ARG A 60 -9.47 -0.34 -4.95
C ARG A 60 -10.64 0.63 -5.03
N LEU A 61 -11.78 0.22 -4.47
CA LEU A 61 -12.93 1.10 -4.26
C LEU A 61 -12.67 1.96 -3.01
N ILE A 62 -12.50 3.27 -3.20
CA ILE A 62 -12.18 4.20 -2.12
C ILE A 62 -13.45 4.64 -1.39
N LYS A 63 -14.50 4.96 -2.15
CA LYS A 63 -15.77 5.46 -1.62
C LYS A 63 -16.90 5.10 -2.57
N THR A 64 -18.08 4.86 -2.01
CA THR A 64 -19.31 4.64 -2.75
C THR A 64 -20.34 5.70 -2.34
N LYS A 65 -21.17 6.14 -3.30
CA LYS A 65 -22.26 7.09 -3.06
C LYS A 65 -23.48 6.60 -3.82
N ILE A 66 -24.61 6.50 -3.12
CA ILE A 66 -25.90 6.21 -3.72
C ILE A 66 -26.49 7.55 -4.17
N LEU A 67 -26.70 7.72 -5.47
CA LEU A 67 -27.26 8.97 -6.03
C LEU A 67 -28.78 9.01 -5.91
N ASN A 68 -29.44 7.90 -6.22
CA ASN A 68 -30.87 7.73 -6.10
C ASN A 68 -31.16 6.38 -5.45
N ASN A 69 -31.80 6.37 -4.29
CA ASN A 69 -32.18 5.15 -3.58
C ASN A 69 -33.69 4.89 -3.78
N PRO A 70 -34.09 3.91 -4.61
CA PRO A 70 -35.49 3.57 -4.81
C PRO A 70 -36.12 2.85 -3.61
N PHE A 71 -35.32 2.37 -2.65
CA PHE A 71 -35.78 1.64 -1.48
C PHE A 71 -35.52 2.43 -0.19
N SER A 72 -36.55 3.16 0.27
CA SER A 72 -36.47 3.96 1.50
C SER A 72 -36.39 3.13 2.79
N VAL A 73 -36.76 1.85 2.73
CA VAL A 73 -36.85 0.96 3.91
C VAL A 73 -35.49 0.31 4.25
N ILE A 74 -34.51 0.34 3.35
CA ILE A 74 -33.21 -0.31 3.58
C ILE A 74 -32.39 0.54 4.56
N THR A 75 -32.17 0.01 5.75
CA THR A 75 -31.29 0.60 6.76
C THR A 75 -29.91 -0.07 6.72
N PRO A 76 -28.82 0.70 6.56
CA PRO A 76 -27.47 0.13 6.61
C PRO A 76 -27.21 -0.54 7.95
N ARG A 77 -26.58 -1.73 7.92
CA ARG A 77 -26.14 -2.40 9.14
C ARG A 77 -25.06 -1.56 9.83
N ILE A 78 -25.30 -1.15 11.07
CA ILE A 78 -24.29 -0.51 11.91
C ILE A 78 -23.27 -1.58 12.30
N ILE A 79 -22.16 -1.62 11.56
CA ILE A 79 -21.00 -2.39 11.97
C ILE A 79 -20.26 -1.50 12.96
N VAL A 80 -20.38 -1.79 14.26
CA VAL A 80 -19.40 -1.27 15.23
C VAL A 80 -18.06 -1.79 14.73
N GLN A 81 -17.28 -0.92 14.11
CA GLN A 81 -15.89 -1.22 13.83
C GLN A 81 -15.28 -1.48 15.21
N LYS A 82 -15.13 -2.76 15.56
CA LYS A 82 -14.06 -3.14 16.47
C LYS A 82 -12.83 -2.71 15.69
N SER A 83 -12.36 -1.50 15.97
CA SER A 83 -11.09 -1.02 15.47
C SER A 83 -10.14 -2.16 15.73
N ALA A 84 -9.76 -2.87 14.66
CA ALA A 84 -8.56 -3.65 14.69
C ALA A 84 -7.53 -2.60 15.05
N GLU A 85 -7.11 -2.61 16.31
CA GLU A 85 -5.95 -1.87 16.75
C GLU A 85 -4.89 -2.23 15.72
N VAL A 86 -4.62 -1.29 14.82
CA VAL A 86 -3.32 -1.16 14.23
C VAL A 86 -2.45 -1.01 15.46
N LYS A 87 -1.89 -2.13 15.93
CA LYS A 87 -0.71 -2.12 16.76
C LYS A 87 0.33 -1.48 15.87
N ASP A 88 0.31 -0.16 15.85
CA ASP A 88 1.44 0.66 15.56
C ASP A 88 2.45 0.23 16.60
N SER A 89 3.26 -0.76 16.25
CA SER A 89 4.44 -1.11 17.02
C SER A 89 5.40 0.05 16.80
N SER A 90 5.09 1.19 17.40
CA SER A 90 6.07 2.16 17.81
C SER A 90 6.96 1.42 18.82
N LYS A 91 7.92 0.67 18.27
CA LYS A 91 9.06 0.17 19.03
C LYS A 91 9.70 1.41 19.63
N THR A 92 9.43 1.62 20.92
CA THR A 92 10.30 2.37 21.79
C THR A 92 11.71 1.87 21.51
N LYS A 93 12.57 2.76 20.98
CA LYS A 93 13.99 2.49 20.80
C LYS A 93 14.57 2.19 22.17
N THR A 94 14.64 0.92 22.56
CA THR A 94 15.55 0.48 23.60
C THR A 94 16.96 0.71 23.05
N ALA A 95 17.75 1.49 23.78
CA ALA A 95 19.15 1.69 23.48
C ALA A 95 19.82 0.30 23.39
N VAL A 96 20.25 -0.06 22.18
CA VAL A 96 21.09 -1.22 21.95
C VAL A 96 22.39 -0.94 22.68
N VAL A 97 22.70 -1.74 23.70
CA VAL A 97 24.04 -1.81 24.27
C VAL A 97 24.92 -2.40 23.17
N LYS A 98 25.83 -1.59 22.63
CA LYS A 98 26.76 -2.01 21.57
C LYS A 98 27.90 -2.81 22.22
N ASP A 99 27.81 -4.14 22.19
CA ASP A 99 28.90 -5.02 22.63
C ASP A 99 29.93 -5.20 21.49
N PHE A 100 30.90 -4.29 21.41
CA PHE A 100 31.94 -4.29 20.36
C PHE A 100 32.91 -5.49 20.45
N ASN A 101 32.97 -6.18 21.59
CA ASN A 101 33.85 -7.34 21.80
C ASN A 101 33.40 -8.62 21.07
N LEU A 102 32.18 -8.66 20.52
CA LEU A 102 31.66 -9.83 19.82
C LEU A 102 32.10 -9.88 18.34
N LEU A 103 32.55 -8.76 17.79
CA LEU A 103 33.00 -8.66 16.40
C LEU A 103 34.53 -8.53 16.36
N SER A 104 35.17 -9.33 15.51
CA SER A 104 36.62 -9.29 15.29
C SER A 104 37.13 -7.99 14.65
N PHE A 105 36.23 -7.02 14.41
CA PHE A 105 36.48 -5.65 13.94
C PHE A 105 36.10 -4.58 14.99
N GLY A 106 35.81 -4.98 16.24
CA GLY A 106 35.32 -4.07 17.28
C GLY A 106 36.25 -2.89 17.60
N LYS A 107 37.56 -3.11 17.52
CA LYS A 107 38.57 -2.07 17.76
C LYS A 107 38.57 -0.98 16.68
N GLU A 108 38.37 -1.35 15.41
CA GLU A 108 38.32 -0.40 14.29
C GLU A 108 37.02 0.42 14.33
N ALA A 109 35.90 -0.18 14.73
CA ALA A 109 34.63 0.52 14.90
C ALA A 109 34.61 1.48 16.10
N GLU A 110 35.35 1.17 17.17
CA GLU A 110 35.52 2.07 18.31
C GLU A 110 36.41 3.27 17.94
N GLU A 111 37.51 3.05 17.22
CA GLU A 111 38.35 4.14 16.69
C GLU A 111 37.58 5.05 15.72
N ASP A 112 36.76 4.51 14.81
CA ASP A 112 35.97 5.29 13.86
C ASP A 112 34.83 6.09 14.55
N ASP A 113 34.16 5.49 15.55
CA ASP A 113 33.17 6.20 16.37
C ASP A 113 33.86 7.35 17.16
N GLU A 114 35.05 7.14 17.72
CA GLU A 114 35.82 8.19 18.41
C GLU A 114 36.27 9.31 17.46
N GLU A 115 36.81 8.96 16.29
CA GLU A 115 37.21 9.92 15.27
C GLU A 115 36.04 10.77 14.78
N SER A 116 34.88 10.15 14.55
CA SER A 116 33.66 10.85 14.14
C SER A 116 33.17 11.81 15.23
N VAL A 117 33.27 11.46 16.51
CA VAL A 117 32.92 12.35 17.64
C VAL A 117 33.89 13.52 17.73
N ILE A 118 35.19 13.28 17.55
CA ILE A 118 36.21 14.33 17.55
C ILE A 118 36.00 15.29 16.37
N LEU A 119 35.70 14.77 15.17
CA LEU A 119 35.38 15.58 13.99
C LEU A 119 34.10 16.40 14.21
N ASN A 120 33.05 15.78 14.74
CA ASN A 120 31.80 16.49 15.06
C ASN A 120 32.02 17.63 16.06
N LYS A 121 32.93 17.45 17.04
CA LYS A 121 33.31 18.50 17.98
C LYS A 121 34.14 19.61 17.32
N LYS A 122 35.07 19.25 16.42
CA LYS A 122 35.91 20.22 15.68
C LYS A 122 35.12 21.07 14.68
N PHE A 123 34.06 20.52 14.09
CA PHE A 123 33.23 21.20 13.08
C PHE A 123 31.87 21.67 13.60
N SER A 124 31.70 21.76 14.92
CA SER A 124 30.51 22.32 15.56
C SER A 124 30.31 23.79 15.16
N GLY A 125 29.53 24.04 14.11
CA GLY A 125 29.14 25.37 13.65
C GLY A 125 29.49 25.71 12.19
N LYS A 126 30.13 24.81 11.44
CA LYS A 126 30.30 24.93 9.98
C LYS A 126 29.65 23.75 9.27
N GLY A 127 29.01 24.02 8.12
CA GLY A 127 28.25 23.03 7.36
C GLY A 127 29.13 21.85 6.97
N LYS A 128 28.62 20.63 7.16
CA LYS A 128 29.32 19.39 6.83
C LYS A 128 29.19 19.16 5.32
N SER A 129 30.20 19.58 4.57
CA SER A 129 30.35 19.30 3.15
C SER A 129 31.68 18.58 2.94
N ASP A 130 31.64 17.37 2.41
CA ASP A 130 32.84 16.55 2.16
C ASP A 130 33.78 17.19 1.14
N HIS A 131 33.27 18.12 0.32
CA HIS A 131 34.04 18.85 -0.69
C HIS A 131 34.89 20.00 -0.11
N ASP A 132 34.64 20.44 1.12
CA ASP A 132 35.34 21.56 1.75
C ASP A 132 36.57 21.10 2.57
N HIS A 133 36.82 19.79 2.60
CA HIS A 133 37.81 19.13 3.44
C HIS A 133 39.07 18.66 2.69
N LEU A 134 39.05 18.65 1.37
CA LEU A 134 40.24 18.37 0.56
C LEU A 134 40.95 19.69 0.28
N THR A 135 42.09 19.92 0.94
CA THR A 135 43.01 20.98 0.54
C THR A 135 43.72 20.49 -0.72
N ASP A 136 43.18 20.83 -1.89
CA ASP A 136 43.88 20.58 -3.15
C ASP A 136 45.21 21.36 -3.14
N PRO A 137 46.35 20.70 -3.40
CA PRO A 137 47.61 21.41 -3.57
C PRO A 137 47.56 22.26 -4.85
N LYS A 138 48.14 23.46 -4.79
CA LYS A 138 48.30 24.35 -5.95
C LYS A 138 49.23 23.78 -7.01
#